data_AF-X1T995-F1
#
_entry.id   AF-X1T995-F1
#
_cell.length_a   1.000
_cell.length_b   1.000
_cell.length_c   1.000
_cell.angle_alpha   90.00
_cell.angle_beta   90.00
_cell.angle_gamma   90.00
#
_symmetry.space_group_name_H-M   'P 1'
#
loop_
_entity.id
_entity.type
_entity.pdbx_description
1 polymer ?
#
loop_
_entity_poly.entity_id
_entity_poly.type
_entity_poly.pdbx_seq_one_letter_code
_entity_poly.pdbx_strand_id
1 'polypeptide(L)' 'GELIEFNSVKKIFTNPSDERTFGYISGRFG' A
#
# COMPACT_ATOMS: atom_id res chain seq x y z
N GLY A 1 -8.34 -13.08 6.11
CA GLY A 1 -7.49 -11.97 5.65
C GLY A 1 -8.12 -10.68 6.11
N GLU A 2 -7.31 -9.73 6.54
CA GLU A 2 -7.78 -8.39 6.93
C GLU A 2 -7.58 -7.43 5.77
N LEU A 3 -8.56 -6.58 5.49
CA LEU A 3 -8.42 -5.51 4.51
C LEU A 3 -7.58 -4.40 5.15
N ILE A 4 -6.35 -4.27 4.68
CA ILE A 4 -5.40 -3.29 5.23
C ILE A 4 -5.63 -1.90 4.66
N GLU A 5 -5.89 -1.77 3.35
CA GLU A 5 -6.13 -0.48 2.72
C GLU A 5 -7.03 -0.61 1.49
N PHE A 6 -7.97 0.33 1.32
CA PHE A 6 -8.81 0.46 0.13
C PHE A 6 -8.93 1.92 -0.29
N ASN A 7 -8.49 2.23 -1.51
CA ASN A 7 -8.60 3.55 -2.11
C ASN A 7 -8.50 3.48 -3.64
N SER A 8 -8.58 4.63 -4.31
CA SER A 8 -8.31 4.75 -5.74
C SER A 8 -6.89 4.28 -6.09
N VAL A 9 -6.74 3.65 -7.26
CA VAL A 9 -5.45 3.16 -7.79
C VAL A 9 -4.39 4.25 -7.71
N LYS A 10 -4.70 5.47 -8.16
CA LYS A 10 -3.77 6.60 -8.11
C LYS A 10 -3.24 6.82 -6.69
N LYS A 11 -4.12 6.87 -5.67
CA LYS A 11 -3.71 7.09 -4.29
C LYS A 11 -2.86 5.94 -3.74
N ILE A 12 -3.27 4.70 -3.97
CA ILE A 12 -2.53 3.51 -3.50
C ILE A 12 -1.10 3.47 -4.04
N PHE A 13 -0.90 3.79 -5.32
CA PHE A 13 0.42 3.68 -5.96
C PHE A 13 1.29 4.95 -5.90
N THR A 14 0.74 6.13 -5.60
CA THR A 14 1.54 7.36 -5.47
C THR A 14 1.81 7.76 -4.03
N ASN A 15 0.84 7.56 -3.13
CA ASN A 15 0.93 7.98 -1.73
C ASN A 15 -0.05 7.15 -0.88
N PRO A 16 0.24 5.85 -0.65
CA PRO A 16 -0.56 5.00 0.22
C PRO A 16 -0.59 5.57 1.64
N SER A 17 -1.67 5.30 2.35
CA SER A 17 -1.89 5.81 3.71
C SER A 17 -1.35 4.84 4.77
N ASP A 18 -1.19 3.55 4.43
CA ASP A 18 -0.65 2.54 5.32
C ASP A 18 0.82 2.19 4.96
N GLU A 19 1.69 2.16 5.96
CA GLU A 19 3.11 1.84 5.79
C GLU A 19 3.36 0.41 5.30
N ARG A 20 2.47 -0.53 5.63
CA ARG A 20 2.53 -1.92 5.17
C ARG A 20 2.25 -1.98 3.67
N THR A 21 1.27 -1.20 3.20
CA THR A 21 1.02 -1.03 1.76
C THR A 21 2.28 -0.47 1.12
N PHE A 22 2.81 0.65 1.61
CA PHE A 22 4.04 1.26 1.09
C PHE A 22 5.22 0.28 1.00
N GLY A 23 5.49 -0.46 2.09
CA GLY A 23 6.56 -1.45 2.13
C GLY A 23 6.36 -2.61 1.15
N TYR A 24 5.11 -3.01 0.90
CA TYR A 24 4.78 -4.03 -0.09
C TYR A 24 5.02 -3.53 -1.53
N ILE A 25 4.52 -2.33 -1.87
CA ILE A 25 4.71 -1.78 -3.23
C ILE A 25 6.17 -1.40 -3.52
N SER A 26 6.90 -0.96 -2.50
CA SER A 26 8.32 -0.60 -2.64
C SER A 26 9.26 -1.81 -2.66
N GLY A 27 8.75 -3.03 -2.44
CA GLY A 27 9.58 -4.23 -2.40
C GLY A 27 10.50 -4.31 -1.18
N ARG A 28 10.16 -3.60 -0.09
CA ARG A 28 10.91 -3.64 1.17
C ARG A 28 10.74 -4.98 1.91
N PHE A 29 9.71 -5.74 1.56
CA PHE A 29 9.47 -7.12 1.99
C PHE A 29 9.75 -8.07 0.83
N GLY A 30 11.02 -8.12 0.42
CA GLY A 30 11.57 -9.15 -0.47
C GLY A 30 12.16 -10.30 0.32
#